data_AF-A0A132A9M1-F1
#
_entry.id   AF-A0A132A9M1-F1
#
_cell.length_a   1.000
_cell.length_b   1.000
_cell.length_c   1.000
_cell.angle_alpha   90.00
_cell.angle_beta   90.00
_cell.angle_gamma   90.00
#
_symmetry.space_group_name_H-M   'P 1'
#
loop_
_entity.id
_entity.type
_entity.pdbx_description
1 polymer ?
#
loop_
_entity_poly.entity_id
_entity_poly.type
_entity_poly.pdbx_seq_one_letter_code
_entity_poly.pdbx_strand_id
1 'polypeptide(L)'
;MALQNDIYEWSRDHRVHHKYSETNADPHNSRRGFFFAHMGWLMLKKHQDVKLKGKNIDMSDLWADPIVRFQRRFYIPLVLLCWGIIPTLIPYYLWNERLYYAFLGCVCFRYVYVLHCTWLVNSAAHLWGHRPYDRNIEPRENNSVVYLALGEGYHNYHHAFPFDYSASEYGFNLNFNLTTFLIDSFEKLGQAYDLKKPSKQMILARKIRTGDGTENLMIRRSTKQDWIVGGFITTFQLLISLVLRFIILTILEHRNKH
;
A
#
# COMPACT_ATOMS: atom_id res chain seq x y z
N MET A 1 12.29 -5.70 1.68
CA MET A 1 12.46 -4.53 0.79
C MET A 1 11.58 -3.34 1.18
N ALA A 2 10.34 -3.54 1.66
CA ALA A 2 9.42 -2.43 1.99
C ALA A 2 9.65 -1.79 3.39
N LEU A 3 10.18 -2.56 4.35
CA LEU A 3 10.47 -2.10 5.72
C LEU A 3 9.23 -1.50 6.43
N GLN A 4 8.15 -2.28 6.53
CA GLN A 4 6.90 -1.88 7.21
C GLN A 4 6.55 -2.85 8.35
N ASN A 5 7.54 -3.25 9.15
CA ASN A 5 7.49 -4.39 10.09
C ASN A 5 7.44 -5.76 9.39
N ASP A 6 7.51 -6.83 10.19
CA ASP A 6 7.42 -8.20 9.71
C ASP A 6 5.96 -8.58 9.39
N ILE A 7 5.77 -9.64 8.59
CA ILE A 7 4.44 -10.03 8.08
C ILE A 7 3.45 -10.24 9.23
N TYR A 8 3.89 -10.91 10.30
CA TYR A 8 3.04 -11.21 11.45
C TYR A 8 2.55 -9.94 12.15
N GLU A 9 3.45 -8.98 12.39
CA GLU A 9 3.06 -7.71 13.03
C GLU A 9 2.17 -6.85 12.13
N TRP A 10 2.51 -6.72 10.84
CA TRP A 10 1.72 -5.94 9.89
C TRP A 10 0.31 -6.51 9.75
N SER A 11 0.18 -7.83 9.54
CA SER A 11 -1.12 -8.48 9.42
C SER A 11 -1.94 -8.41 10.71
N ARG A 12 -1.32 -8.52 11.89
CA ARG A 12 -2.03 -8.32 13.16
C ARG A 12 -2.64 -6.94 13.24
N ASP A 13 -1.83 -5.90 13.01
CA ASP A 13 -2.30 -4.52 13.09
C ASP A 13 -3.38 -4.22 12.03
N HIS A 14 -3.25 -4.79 10.82
CA HIS A 14 -4.24 -4.65 9.75
C HIS A 14 -5.56 -5.38 10.06
N ARG A 15 -5.52 -6.58 10.66
CA ARG A 15 -6.73 -7.27 11.16
C ARG A 15 -7.44 -6.47 12.25
N VAL A 16 -6.68 -5.86 13.16
CA VAL A 16 -7.23 -4.96 14.19
C VAL A 16 -7.89 -3.75 13.53
N HIS A 17 -7.22 -3.14 12.54
CA HIS A 17 -7.75 -2.01 11.79
C HIS A 17 -9.10 -2.34 11.15
N HIS A 18 -9.20 -3.43 10.36
CA HIS A 18 -10.48 -3.82 9.77
C HIS A 18 -11.57 -4.11 10.80
N LYS A 19 -11.23 -4.78 11.90
CA LYS A 19 -12.23 -5.17 12.92
C LYS A 19 -12.75 -4.00 13.75
N TYR A 20 -11.92 -2.98 13.96
CA TYR A 20 -12.24 -1.86 14.87
C TYR A 20 -11.98 -0.50 14.24
N SER A 21 -12.12 -0.40 12.92
CA SER A 21 -11.89 0.80 12.11
C SER A 21 -12.58 2.02 12.72
N GLU A 22 -11.91 3.18 12.68
CA GLU A 22 -12.43 4.45 13.23
C GLU A 22 -12.70 4.45 14.75
N THR A 23 -12.08 3.55 15.51
CA THR A 23 -12.15 3.54 16.99
C THR A 23 -10.76 3.70 17.62
N ASN A 24 -10.70 3.85 18.94
CA ASN A 24 -9.42 3.87 19.67
C ASN A 24 -8.62 2.57 19.58
N ALA A 25 -9.24 1.47 19.13
CA ALA A 25 -8.55 0.22 18.88
C ALA A 25 -7.92 0.15 17.47
N ASP A 26 -8.27 1.05 16.55
CA ASP A 26 -7.63 1.16 15.24
C ASP A 26 -6.22 1.79 15.38
N PRO A 27 -5.14 1.11 14.97
CA PRO A 27 -3.78 1.64 15.06
C PRO A 27 -3.59 3.00 14.39
N HIS A 28 -4.31 3.27 13.29
CA HIS A 28 -4.20 4.48 12.48
C HIS A 28 -5.57 5.17 12.32
N ASN A 29 -6.35 5.19 13.41
CA ASN A 29 -7.68 5.81 13.51
C ASN A 29 -7.79 7.15 12.76
N SER A 30 -8.48 7.12 11.62
CA SER A 30 -8.71 8.25 10.71
C SER A 30 -9.45 9.42 11.38
N ARG A 31 -10.27 9.17 12.41
CA ARG A 31 -10.98 10.22 13.16
C ARG A 31 -10.07 11.13 13.98
N ARG A 32 -8.80 10.75 14.19
CA ARG A 32 -7.79 11.60 14.82
C ARG A 32 -7.14 12.58 13.83
N GLY A 33 -7.63 12.63 12.59
CA GLY A 33 -7.21 13.55 11.56
C GLY A 33 -6.13 12.97 10.64
N PHE A 34 -5.96 13.63 9.49
CA PHE A 34 -5.08 13.18 8.41
C PHE A 34 -3.66 12.88 8.89
N PHE A 35 -3.04 13.80 9.64
CA PHE A 35 -1.65 13.63 10.07
C PHE A 35 -1.45 12.39 10.96
N PHE A 36 -2.38 12.14 11.89
CA PHE A 36 -2.30 10.97 12.76
C PHE A 36 -2.40 9.67 11.95
N ALA A 37 -3.40 9.56 11.08
CA ALA A 37 -3.62 8.37 10.25
C ALA A 37 -2.50 8.15 9.22
N HIS A 38 -1.89 9.23 8.74
CA HIS A 38 -0.81 9.17 7.76
C HIS A 38 0.50 8.68 8.40
N MET A 39 1.02 9.39 9.40
CA MET A 39 2.32 9.05 10.00
C MET A 39 2.41 9.28 11.51
N GLY A 40 1.53 10.12 12.08
CA GLY A 40 1.58 10.47 13.49
C GLY A 40 1.38 9.27 14.42
N TRP A 41 0.65 8.23 13.98
CA TRP A 41 0.48 6.99 14.74
C TRP A 41 1.78 6.22 14.98
N LEU A 42 2.79 6.37 14.11
CA LEU A 42 4.12 5.77 14.28
C LEU A 42 5.00 6.56 15.25
N MET A 43 4.66 7.82 15.51
CA MET A 43 5.43 8.73 16.37
C MET A 43 4.98 8.69 17.83
N LEU A 44 3.92 7.93 18.12
CA LEU A 44 3.32 7.83 19.45
C LEU A 44 3.22 6.37 19.89
N LYS A 45 3.14 6.16 21.20
CA LYS A 45 2.77 4.84 21.72
C LYS A 45 1.33 4.52 21.28
N LYS A 46 1.10 3.31 20.79
CA LYS A 46 -0.25 2.80 20.46
C LYS A 46 -1.19 2.97 21.66
N HIS A 47 -2.43 3.37 21.39
CA HIS A 47 -3.49 3.44 22.40
C HIS A 47 -3.69 2.07 23.08
N GLN A 48 -4.09 2.05 24.34
CA GLN A 48 -4.22 0.81 25.12
C GLN A 48 -5.20 -0.18 24.48
N ASP A 49 -6.30 0.32 23.90
CA ASP A 49 -7.29 -0.51 23.21
C ASP A 49 -6.71 -1.28 22.02
N VAL A 50 -5.74 -0.71 21.29
CA VAL A 50 -5.05 -1.41 20.20
C VAL A 50 -4.38 -2.67 20.73
N LYS A 51 -3.72 -2.57 21.90
CA LYS A 51 -3.04 -3.69 22.54
C LYS A 51 -4.03 -4.71 23.10
N LEU A 52 -5.08 -4.25 23.78
CA LEU A 52 -6.08 -5.11 24.39
C LEU A 52 -6.87 -5.88 23.33
N LYS A 53 -7.39 -5.19 22.32
CA LYS A 53 -8.17 -5.82 21.26
C LYS A 53 -7.30 -6.61 20.27
N GLY A 54 -6.05 -6.21 20.07
CA GLY A 54 -5.08 -6.93 19.25
C GLY A 54 -4.70 -8.31 19.79
N LYS A 55 -4.77 -8.52 21.11
CA LYS A 55 -4.59 -9.86 21.72
C LYS A 55 -5.71 -10.85 21.35
N ASN A 56 -6.88 -10.34 20.99
CA ASN A 56 -8.06 -11.14 20.65
C ASN A 56 -8.17 -11.40 19.14
N ILE A 57 -7.16 -11.01 18.36
CA ILE A 57 -7.07 -11.36 16.95
C ILE A 57 -6.42 -12.74 16.86
N ASP A 58 -7.11 -13.67 16.21
CA ASP A 58 -6.51 -14.96 15.86
C ASP A 58 -5.39 -14.72 14.84
N MET A 59 -4.24 -15.34 15.12
CA MET A 59 -3.01 -15.27 14.32
C MET A 59 -2.40 -16.67 14.14
N SER A 60 -3.16 -17.72 14.48
CA SER A 60 -2.70 -19.11 14.43
C SER A 60 -2.34 -19.56 13.01
N ASP A 61 -3.07 -19.07 12.02
CA ASP A 61 -2.82 -19.29 10.60
C ASP A 61 -1.46 -18.74 10.16
N LEU A 62 -1.15 -17.49 10.52
CA LEU A 62 0.14 -16.86 10.20
C LEU A 62 1.28 -17.46 11.01
N TRP A 63 1.01 -17.90 12.25
CA TRP A 63 2.01 -18.60 13.04
C TRP A 63 2.28 -20.02 12.51
N ALA A 64 1.32 -20.67 11.86
CA ALA A 64 1.50 -22.00 11.25
C ALA A 64 2.37 -21.95 9.99
N ASP A 65 2.42 -20.82 9.29
CA ASP A 65 3.24 -20.63 8.09
C ASP A 65 4.76 -20.53 8.42
N PRO A 66 5.60 -21.46 7.92
CA PRO A 66 7.04 -21.43 8.16
C PRO A 66 7.76 -20.23 7.52
N ILE A 67 7.27 -19.69 6.41
CA ILE A 67 7.85 -18.51 5.73
C ILE A 67 7.65 -17.28 6.61
N VAL A 68 6.46 -17.11 7.20
CA VAL A 68 6.17 -16.01 8.13
C VAL A 68 7.08 -16.10 9.36
N ARG A 69 7.22 -17.29 9.97
CA ARG A 69 8.13 -17.48 11.11
C ARG A 69 9.59 -17.22 10.76
N PHE A 70 10.03 -17.68 9.58
CA PHE A 70 11.38 -17.44 9.07
C PHE A 70 11.65 -15.94 8.90
N GLN A 71 10.76 -15.24 8.20
CA GLN A 71 10.90 -13.80 7.93
C GLN A 71 10.89 -12.99 9.22
N ARG A 72 10.06 -13.36 10.20
CA ARG A 72 10.04 -12.74 11.52
C ARG A 72 11.33 -13.00 12.31
N ARG A 73 11.84 -14.24 12.32
CA ARG A 73 13.08 -14.62 13.03
C ARG A 73 14.30 -13.89 12.47
N PHE A 74 14.37 -13.71 11.16
CA PHE A 74 15.49 -13.09 10.45
C PHE A 74 15.18 -11.68 9.95
N TYR A 75 14.20 -10.99 10.55
CA TYR A 75 13.71 -9.71 10.05
C TYR A 75 14.82 -8.67 9.88
N ILE A 76 15.66 -8.49 10.90
CA ILE A 76 16.74 -7.49 10.88
C ILE A 76 17.80 -7.82 9.80
N PRO A 77 18.38 -9.03 9.73
CA PRO A 77 19.27 -9.40 8.63
C PRO A 77 18.66 -9.23 7.23
N LEU A 78 17.41 -9.66 7.04
CA LEU A 78 16.71 -9.57 5.75
C LEU A 78 16.43 -8.12 5.35
N VAL A 79 16.13 -7.24 6.32
CA VAL A 79 15.96 -5.80 6.07
C VAL A 79 17.29 -5.18 5.65
N LEU A 80 18.36 -5.40 6.41
CA LEU A 80 19.68 -4.83 6.07
C LEU A 80 20.11 -5.26 4.66
N LEU A 81 19.92 -6.53 4.33
CA LEU A 81 20.26 -7.08 3.02
C LEU A 81 19.35 -6.54 1.91
N CYS A 82 18.05 -6.76 2.00
CA CYS A 82 17.13 -6.54 0.88
C CYS A 82 16.60 -5.11 0.76
N TRP A 83 16.54 -4.34 1.86
CA TRP A 83 16.11 -2.95 1.82
C TRP A 83 17.29 -1.98 1.63
N GLY A 84 18.48 -2.29 2.19
CA GLY A 84 19.65 -1.41 2.20
C GLY A 84 20.77 -1.84 1.25
N ILE A 85 21.41 -2.98 1.53
CA ILE A 85 22.65 -3.41 0.85
C ILE A 85 22.40 -3.69 -0.63
N ILE A 86 21.47 -4.58 -0.98
CA ILE A 86 21.21 -4.97 -2.37
C ILE A 86 20.82 -3.75 -3.23
N PRO A 87 19.85 -2.90 -2.82
CA PRO A 87 19.50 -1.72 -3.61
C PRO A 87 20.62 -0.68 -3.74
N THR A 88 21.61 -0.67 -2.85
CA THR A 88 22.78 0.23 -2.94
C THR A 88 23.87 -0.36 -3.84
N LEU A 89 24.11 -1.67 -3.78
CA LEU A 89 25.20 -2.31 -4.52
C LEU A 89 24.87 -2.54 -6.00
N ILE A 90 23.61 -2.80 -6.34
CA ILE A 90 23.17 -2.95 -7.74
C ILE A 90 23.60 -1.74 -8.60
N PRO A 91 23.21 -0.49 -8.28
CA PRO A 91 23.63 0.67 -9.06
C PRO A 91 25.14 0.92 -9.05
N TYR A 92 25.80 0.63 -7.93
CA TYR A 92 27.24 0.76 -7.81
C TYR A 92 27.99 -0.17 -8.78
N TYR A 93 27.59 -1.44 -8.86
CA TYR A 93 28.27 -2.41 -9.72
C TYR A 93 27.80 -2.41 -11.18
N LEU A 94 26.51 -2.21 -11.45
CA LEU A 94 25.95 -2.39 -12.80
C LEU A 94 26.08 -1.15 -13.69
N TRP A 95 26.09 0.06 -13.12
CA TRP A 95 26.22 1.30 -13.89
C TRP A 95 27.14 2.34 -13.21
N ASN A 96 28.04 1.87 -12.34
CA ASN A 96 29.12 2.64 -11.73
C ASN A 96 28.64 3.90 -10.97
N GLU A 97 27.48 3.83 -10.32
CA GLU A 97 26.97 4.92 -9.48
C GLU A 97 27.80 5.04 -8.19
N ARG A 98 28.01 6.25 -7.66
CA ARG A 98 28.72 6.38 -6.38
C ARG A 98 27.86 5.82 -5.24
N LEU A 99 28.47 5.05 -4.33
CA LEU A 99 27.78 4.43 -3.18
C LEU A 99 26.87 5.40 -2.41
N TYR A 100 27.35 6.63 -2.18
CA TYR A 100 26.58 7.67 -1.50
C TYR A 100 25.28 8.03 -2.24
N TYR A 101 25.32 8.22 -3.56
CA TYR A 101 24.13 8.55 -4.35
C TYR A 101 23.20 7.34 -4.51
N ALA A 102 23.77 6.16 -4.69
CA ALA A 102 23.02 4.91 -4.70
C ALA A 102 22.22 4.73 -3.41
N PHE A 103 22.85 4.93 -2.25
CA PHE A 103 22.18 4.82 -0.96
C PHE A 103 21.09 5.89 -0.79
N LEU A 104 21.39 7.15 -1.08
CA LEU A 104 20.39 8.23 -0.94
C LEU A 104 19.18 8.05 -1.86
N GLY A 105 19.39 7.67 -3.12
CA GLY A 105 18.31 7.49 -4.08
C GLY A 105 17.56 6.16 -3.91
N CYS A 106 18.28 5.05 -4.00
CA CYS A 106 17.70 3.71 -4.04
C CYS A 106 17.29 3.17 -2.66
N VAL A 107 17.77 3.75 -1.57
CA VAL A 107 17.37 3.38 -0.21
C VAL A 107 16.54 4.48 0.44
N CYS A 108 17.12 5.65 0.74
CA CYS A 108 16.45 6.67 1.54
C CYS A 108 15.22 7.27 0.83
N PHE A 109 15.39 7.82 -0.38
CA PHE A 109 14.29 8.43 -1.12
C PHE A 109 13.21 7.40 -1.47
N ARG A 110 13.61 6.26 -2.04
CA ARG A 110 12.68 5.15 -2.33
C ARG A 110 11.87 4.74 -1.10
N TYR A 111 12.50 4.62 0.06
CA TYR A 111 11.82 4.21 1.29
C TYR A 111 10.79 5.24 1.74
N VAL A 112 11.16 6.52 1.80
CA VAL A 112 10.25 7.60 2.17
C VAL A 112 9.07 7.65 1.21
N TYR A 113 9.32 7.58 -0.10
CA TYR A 113 8.28 7.59 -1.12
C TYR A 113 7.29 6.41 -0.94
N VAL A 114 7.81 5.19 -0.82
CA VAL A 114 6.98 3.98 -0.61
C VAL A 114 6.14 4.10 0.67
N LEU A 115 6.72 4.59 1.76
CA LEU A 115 5.99 4.80 3.01
C LEU A 115 4.82 5.78 2.82
N HIS A 116 5.05 6.95 2.21
CA HIS A 116 3.99 7.92 1.98
C HIS A 116 2.90 7.38 1.06
N CYS A 117 3.25 6.63 0.02
CA CYS A 117 2.27 5.95 -0.85
C CYS A 117 1.40 4.97 -0.05
N THR A 118 1.99 4.13 0.82
CA THR A 118 1.23 3.23 1.68
C THR A 118 0.39 4.00 2.71
N TRP A 119 0.94 5.02 3.34
CA TRP A 119 0.24 5.82 4.35
C TRP A 119 -0.92 6.63 3.81
N LEU A 120 -0.94 6.95 2.52
CA LEU A 120 -2.11 7.54 1.86
C LEU A 120 -3.33 6.61 1.88
N VAL A 121 -3.14 5.29 1.92
CA VAL A 121 -4.24 4.32 2.07
C VAL A 121 -4.91 4.53 3.43
N ASN A 122 -4.14 4.63 4.51
CA ASN A 122 -4.68 4.84 5.85
C ASN A 122 -5.30 6.23 6.05
N SER A 123 -4.78 7.26 5.36
CA SER A 123 -5.21 8.64 5.56
C SER A 123 -6.15 9.13 4.47
N ALA A 124 -5.65 9.36 3.26
CA ALA A 124 -6.44 9.93 2.16
C ALA A 124 -7.60 9.02 1.77
N ALA A 125 -7.40 7.70 1.72
CA ALA A 125 -8.46 6.76 1.38
C ALA A 125 -9.47 6.51 2.52
N HIS A 126 -9.31 7.11 3.70
CA HIS A 126 -10.36 7.18 4.73
C HIS A 126 -11.06 8.54 4.80
N LEU A 127 -10.47 9.60 4.22
CA LEU A 127 -10.96 10.97 4.39
C LEU A 127 -11.56 11.57 3.11
N TRP A 128 -11.00 11.25 1.94
CA TRP A 128 -11.41 11.86 0.67
C TRP A 128 -11.70 10.82 -0.40
N GLY A 129 -12.84 10.98 -1.07
CA GLY A 129 -13.31 10.07 -2.12
C GLY A 129 -14.79 9.70 -1.97
N HIS A 130 -15.16 8.65 -2.69
CA HIS A 130 -16.53 8.16 -2.86
C HIS A 130 -16.80 6.88 -2.05
N ARG A 131 -18.07 6.59 -1.71
CA ARG A 131 -18.45 5.40 -0.92
C ARG A 131 -19.59 4.60 -1.59
N PRO A 132 -19.35 4.08 -2.81
CA PRO A 132 -20.40 3.43 -3.60
C PRO A 132 -20.87 2.09 -3.03
N TYR A 133 -20.15 1.47 -2.08
CA TYR A 133 -20.53 0.17 -1.49
C TYR A 133 -21.08 0.31 -0.07
N ASP A 134 -20.48 1.14 0.78
CA ASP A 134 -21.03 1.44 2.11
C ASP A 134 -20.71 2.86 2.56
N ARG A 135 -21.76 3.70 2.66
CA ARG A 135 -21.70 5.09 3.11
C ARG A 135 -21.53 5.24 4.63
N ASN A 136 -21.74 4.17 5.39
CA ASN A 136 -21.72 4.18 6.87
C ASN A 136 -20.31 3.94 7.45
N ILE A 137 -19.35 3.58 6.61
CA ILE A 137 -17.93 3.47 6.97
C ILE A 137 -17.15 4.66 6.38
N GLU A 138 -15.99 4.98 6.95
CA GLU A 138 -15.14 6.07 6.43
C GLU A 138 -14.29 5.72 5.21
N PRO A 139 -13.79 4.48 4.98
CA PRO A 139 -13.05 4.10 3.78
C PRO A 139 -13.72 4.54 2.49
N ARG A 140 -12.93 5.03 1.54
CA ARG A 140 -13.37 5.69 0.31
C ARG A 140 -12.59 5.20 -0.90
N GLU A 141 -13.27 5.15 -2.02
CA GLU A 141 -12.62 5.02 -3.32
C GLU A 141 -11.89 6.32 -3.66
N ASN A 142 -10.57 6.24 -3.83
CA ASN A 142 -9.71 7.39 -4.11
C ASN A 142 -8.76 7.12 -5.27
N ASN A 143 -9.04 7.74 -6.42
CA ASN A 143 -8.29 7.51 -7.66
C ASN A 143 -6.80 7.84 -7.56
N SER A 144 -6.43 8.91 -6.83
CA SER A 144 -5.02 9.24 -6.65
C SER A 144 -4.28 8.16 -5.86
N VAL A 145 -4.94 7.61 -4.84
CA VAL A 145 -4.39 6.51 -4.05
C VAL A 145 -4.35 5.21 -4.86
N VAL A 146 -5.32 4.95 -5.73
CA VAL A 146 -5.30 3.79 -6.64
C VAL A 146 -3.99 3.75 -7.44
N TYR A 147 -3.60 4.87 -8.06
CA TYR A 147 -2.36 4.91 -8.83
C TYR A 147 -1.11 4.87 -7.95
N LEU A 148 -1.07 5.64 -6.86
CA LEU A 148 0.11 5.75 -5.99
C LEU A 148 0.36 4.48 -5.16
N ALA A 149 -0.69 3.73 -4.82
CA ALA A 149 -0.64 2.50 -4.04
C ALA A 149 -0.98 1.26 -4.89
N LEU A 150 -0.79 1.32 -6.21
CA LEU A 150 -0.80 0.15 -7.11
C LEU A 150 -2.13 -0.65 -7.18
N GLY A 151 -3.25 -0.04 -6.78
CA GLY A 151 -4.57 -0.68 -6.72
C GLY A 151 -5.26 -0.57 -5.37
N GLU A 152 -4.53 -0.28 -4.28
CA GLU A 152 -5.09 -0.32 -2.91
C GLU A 152 -6.00 0.87 -2.56
N GLY A 153 -6.23 1.81 -3.50
CA GLY A 153 -7.10 2.97 -3.33
C GLY A 153 -8.60 2.69 -3.51
N TYR A 154 -8.98 1.47 -3.91
CA TYR A 154 -10.38 1.02 -3.95
C TYR A 154 -10.90 0.66 -2.54
N HIS A 155 -10.76 1.61 -1.62
CA HIS A 155 -10.74 1.31 -0.19
C HIS A 155 -12.14 1.12 0.42
N ASN A 156 -13.19 1.72 -0.15
CA ASN A 156 -14.56 1.46 0.29
C ASN A 156 -14.98 0.02 -0.06
N TYR A 157 -14.61 -0.45 -1.25
CA TYR A 157 -14.79 -1.84 -1.67
C TYR A 157 -14.02 -2.79 -0.75
N HIS A 158 -12.73 -2.54 -0.56
CA HIS A 158 -11.84 -3.34 0.28
C HIS A 158 -12.41 -3.56 1.68
N HIS A 159 -12.88 -2.50 2.33
CA HIS A 159 -13.50 -2.62 3.66
C HIS A 159 -14.89 -3.24 3.65
N ALA A 160 -15.64 -3.13 2.56
CA ALA A 160 -16.93 -3.81 2.41
C ALA A 160 -16.77 -5.32 2.16
N PHE A 161 -15.68 -5.73 1.48
CA PHE A 161 -15.39 -7.11 1.07
C PHE A 161 -13.92 -7.48 1.35
N PRO A 162 -13.48 -7.52 2.62
CA PRO A 162 -12.05 -7.69 2.97
C PRO A 162 -11.47 -9.08 2.64
N PHE A 163 -12.29 -10.00 2.13
CA PHE A 163 -11.88 -11.32 1.68
C PHE A 163 -11.64 -11.40 0.16
N ASP A 164 -11.95 -10.34 -0.61
CA ASP A 164 -11.71 -10.29 -2.04
C ASP A 164 -10.20 -10.15 -2.32
N TYR A 165 -9.62 -11.07 -3.08
CA TYR A 165 -8.18 -11.07 -3.38
C TYR A 165 -7.72 -9.83 -4.18
N SER A 166 -8.63 -9.21 -4.94
CA SER A 166 -8.36 -8.11 -5.85
C SER A 166 -8.48 -6.75 -5.16
N ALA A 167 -9.07 -6.70 -3.96
CA ALA A 167 -9.46 -5.48 -3.26
C ALA A 167 -10.27 -4.50 -4.14
N SER A 168 -10.88 -4.99 -5.23
CA SER A 168 -11.62 -4.17 -6.20
C SER A 168 -12.66 -5.00 -6.95
N GLU A 169 -13.81 -4.38 -7.25
CA GLU A 169 -14.90 -5.04 -7.99
C GLU A 169 -14.44 -5.53 -9.37
N TYR A 170 -13.72 -4.68 -10.10
CA TYR A 170 -13.49 -4.88 -11.53
C TYR A 170 -12.15 -5.53 -11.89
N GLY A 171 -11.26 -5.76 -10.91
CA GLY A 171 -9.99 -6.45 -11.14
C GLY A 171 -8.94 -5.56 -11.80
N PHE A 172 -8.18 -6.13 -12.75
CA PHE A 172 -7.19 -5.39 -13.55
C PHE A 172 -7.65 -5.18 -15.01
N ASN A 173 -8.68 -5.90 -15.44
CA ASN A 173 -9.16 -5.91 -16.83
C ASN A 173 -9.94 -4.65 -17.22
N LEU A 174 -10.54 -3.96 -16.24
CA LEU A 174 -11.40 -2.80 -16.49
C LEU A 174 -10.90 -1.53 -15.79
N ASN A 175 -9.84 -1.63 -14.99
CA ASN A 175 -9.31 -0.55 -14.17
C ASN A 175 -7.84 -0.84 -13.81
N PHE A 176 -7.10 0.21 -13.48
CA PHE A 176 -5.72 0.11 -13.04
C PHE A 176 -5.65 -0.58 -11.68
N ASN A 177 -5.18 -1.82 -11.67
CA ASN A 177 -4.89 -2.57 -10.46
C ASN A 177 -3.70 -3.48 -10.73
N LEU A 178 -2.50 -2.97 -10.46
CA LEU A 178 -1.26 -3.68 -10.76
C LEU A 178 -1.09 -4.89 -9.84
N THR A 179 -1.52 -4.79 -8.58
CA THR A 179 -1.52 -5.93 -7.63
C THR A 179 -2.33 -7.10 -8.18
N THR A 180 -3.57 -6.86 -8.63
CA THR A 180 -4.43 -7.92 -9.20
C THR A 180 -3.84 -8.48 -10.48
N PHE A 181 -3.28 -7.64 -11.36
CA PHE A 181 -2.61 -8.11 -12.58
C PHE A 181 -1.46 -9.09 -12.27
N LEU A 182 -0.65 -8.82 -11.25
CA LEU A 182 0.44 -9.70 -10.84
C LEU A 182 -0.09 -11.01 -10.25
N ILE A 183 -1.12 -10.96 -9.39
CA ILE A 183 -1.74 -12.16 -8.80
C ILE A 183 -2.35 -13.05 -9.89
N ASP A 184 -3.11 -12.48 -10.82
CA ASP A 184 -3.74 -13.22 -11.92
C ASP A 184 -2.68 -13.79 -12.89
N SER A 185 -1.51 -13.14 -13.01
CA SER A 185 -0.38 -13.70 -13.75
C SER A 185 0.22 -14.92 -13.04
N PHE A 186 0.35 -14.87 -11.71
CA PHE A 186 0.81 -16.02 -10.93
C PHE A 186 -0.20 -17.16 -10.92
N GLU A 187 -1.50 -16.87 -10.94
CA GLU A 187 -2.55 -17.89 -11.06
C GLU A 187 -2.44 -18.64 -12.38
N LYS A 188 -2.26 -17.92 -13.50
CA LYS A 188 -2.02 -18.53 -14.83
C LYS A 188 -0.76 -19.39 -14.88
N LEU A 189 0.24 -19.09 -14.06
CA LEU A 189 1.47 -19.87 -13.93
C LEU A 189 1.35 -21.02 -12.90
N GLY A 190 0.19 -21.18 -12.25
CA GLY A 190 -0.04 -22.19 -11.21
C GLY A 190 0.65 -21.89 -9.87
N GLN A 191 1.12 -20.66 -9.66
CA GLN A 191 1.78 -20.20 -8.42
C GLN A 191 0.81 -19.59 -7.41
N ALA A 192 -0.41 -19.22 -7.85
CA ALA A 192 -1.51 -18.79 -7.00
C ALA A 192 -2.78 -19.58 -7.35
N TYR A 193 -3.65 -19.79 -6.37
CA TYR A 193 -4.91 -20.52 -6.52
C TYR A 193 -5.87 -20.14 -5.39
N ASP A 194 -7.11 -20.65 -5.42
CA ASP A 194 -8.20 -20.30 -4.47
C ASP A 194 -8.44 -18.79 -4.36
N LEU A 195 -8.39 -18.08 -5.50
CA LEU A 195 -8.67 -16.65 -5.56
C LEU A 195 -10.15 -16.37 -5.25
N LYS A 196 -10.42 -15.64 -4.18
CA LYS A 196 -11.78 -15.38 -3.68
C LYS A 196 -12.32 -14.06 -4.18
N LYS A 197 -13.52 -14.07 -4.76
CA LYS A 197 -14.23 -12.87 -5.22
C LYS A 197 -15.71 -12.95 -4.81
N PRO A 198 -16.35 -11.88 -4.29
CA PRO A 198 -17.76 -11.89 -3.98
C PRO A 198 -18.58 -12.01 -5.27
N SER A 199 -19.76 -12.61 -5.16
CA SER A 199 -20.65 -12.73 -6.31
C SER A 199 -21.17 -11.36 -6.75
N LYS A 200 -21.45 -11.19 -8.04
CA LYS A 200 -22.04 -9.95 -8.58
C LYS A 200 -23.33 -9.55 -7.85
N GLN A 201 -24.13 -10.54 -7.45
CA GLN A 201 -25.36 -10.32 -6.68
C GLN A 201 -25.07 -9.78 -5.28
N MET A 202 -24.04 -10.28 -4.60
CA MET A 202 -23.62 -9.78 -3.28
C MET A 202 -23.15 -8.33 -3.37
N ILE A 203 -22.33 -8.00 -4.38
CA ILE A 203 -21.86 -6.64 -4.61
C ILE A 203 -23.04 -5.70 -4.89
N LEU A 204 -23.93 -6.09 -5.80
CA LEU A 204 -25.11 -5.29 -6.15
C LEU A 204 -26.04 -5.07 -4.95
N ALA A 205 -26.32 -6.12 -4.18
CA ALA A 205 -27.14 -6.02 -2.98
C ALA A 205 -26.52 -5.07 -1.93
N ARG A 206 -25.19 -5.08 -1.78
CA ARG A 206 -24.46 -4.16 -0.91
C ARG A 206 -24.58 -2.71 -1.38
N LYS A 207 -24.36 -2.45 -2.68
CA LYS A 207 -24.51 -1.10 -3.28
C LYS A 207 -25.93 -0.55 -3.07
N ILE A 208 -26.96 -1.36 -3.33
CA ILE A 208 -28.36 -0.95 -3.14
C ILE A 208 -28.66 -0.66 -1.66
N ARG A 209 -28.17 -1.50 -0.75
CA ARG A 209 -28.47 -1.39 0.68
C ARG A 209 -27.75 -0.22 1.35
N THR A 210 -26.48 -0.01 1.04
CA THR A 210 -25.61 0.92 1.79
C THR A 210 -24.75 1.84 0.93
N GLY A 211 -24.69 1.68 -0.39
CA GLY A 211 -23.91 2.55 -1.27
C GLY A 211 -24.41 4.00 -1.23
N ASP A 212 -23.55 4.98 -1.50
CA ASP A 212 -23.89 6.42 -1.50
C ASP A 212 -24.46 6.96 -2.83
N GLY A 213 -24.66 6.10 -3.84
CA GLY A 213 -25.15 6.50 -5.17
C GLY A 213 -24.06 7.04 -6.12
N THR A 214 -22.78 6.91 -5.75
CA THR A 214 -21.65 7.39 -6.55
C THR A 214 -21.00 6.32 -7.42
N GLU A 215 -21.65 5.18 -7.63
CA GLU A 215 -21.12 4.06 -8.42
C GLU A 215 -20.72 4.44 -9.85
N ASN A 216 -21.33 5.50 -10.40
CA ASN A 216 -21.05 6.01 -11.73
C ASN A 216 -19.93 7.07 -11.78
N LEU A 217 -19.47 7.57 -10.62
CA LEU A 217 -18.42 8.60 -10.49
C LEU A 217 -17.01 7.99 -10.35
N MET A 218 -16.94 6.70 -10.03
CA MET A 218 -15.73 5.91 -10.16
C MET A 218 -15.25 5.93 -11.61
N ILE A 219 -13.97 6.21 -11.83
CA ILE A 219 -13.38 6.49 -13.14
C ILE A 219 -13.85 5.49 -14.20
N ARG A 220 -14.76 5.94 -15.08
CA ARG A 220 -15.08 5.31 -16.37
C ARG A 220 -14.15 5.83 -17.46
N ARG A 221 -12.84 5.86 -17.21
CA ARG A 221 -11.87 5.97 -18.31
C ARG A 221 -11.95 4.69 -19.11
N SER A 222 -11.66 4.76 -20.41
CA SER A 222 -11.38 3.52 -21.14
C SER A 222 -10.21 2.82 -20.45
N THR A 223 -10.25 1.49 -20.32
CA THR A 223 -9.18 0.70 -19.67
C THR A 223 -7.79 1.13 -20.11
N LYS A 224 -7.60 1.39 -21.42
CA LYS A 224 -6.32 1.85 -21.97
C LYS A 224 -5.82 3.16 -21.37
N GLN A 225 -6.68 4.18 -21.26
CA GLN A 225 -6.31 5.47 -20.68
C GLN A 225 -5.97 5.33 -19.20
N ASP A 226 -6.73 4.51 -18.47
CA ASP A 226 -6.50 4.30 -17.04
C ASP A 226 -5.12 3.67 -16.79
N TRP A 227 -4.74 2.68 -17.59
CA TRP A 227 -3.43 2.05 -17.54
C TRP A 227 -2.28 2.97 -17.98
N ILE A 228 -2.49 3.83 -18.99
CA ILE A 228 -1.49 4.83 -19.39
C ILE A 228 -1.21 5.79 -18.23
N VAL A 229 -2.25 6.29 -17.57
CA VAL A 229 -2.12 7.22 -16.44
C VAL A 229 -1.48 6.52 -15.24
N GLY A 230 -1.94 5.33 -14.88
CA GLY A 230 -1.37 4.55 -13.78
C GLY A 230 0.09 4.18 -14.03
N GLY A 231 0.44 3.76 -15.24
CA GLY A 231 1.82 3.50 -15.66
C GLY A 231 2.70 4.74 -15.55
N PHE A 232 2.22 5.89 -16.02
CA PHE A 232 2.94 7.16 -15.87
C PHE A 232 3.17 7.54 -14.40
N ILE A 233 2.12 7.53 -13.56
CA ILE A 233 2.22 7.91 -12.15
C ILE A 233 3.14 6.97 -11.37
N THR A 234 3.01 5.66 -11.57
CA THR A 234 3.83 4.66 -10.86
C THR A 234 5.29 4.69 -11.25
N THR A 235 5.61 5.08 -12.49
CA THR A 235 7.00 5.26 -12.94
C THR A 235 7.52 6.67 -12.70
N PHE A 236 6.67 7.64 -12.37
CA PHE A 236 7.04 9.04 -12.15
C PHE A 236 8.09 9.22 -11.05
N GLN A 237 8.12 8.33 -10.05
CA GLN A 237 9.18 8.32 -9.03
C GLN A 237 10.59 8.18 -9.61
N LEU A 238 10.74 7.49 -10.75
CA LEU A 238 12.02 7.35 -11.44
C LEU A 238 12.47 8.71 -11.98
N LEU A 239 11.55 9.47 -12.57
CA LEU A 239 11.82 10.83 -13.05
C LEU A 239 12.22 11.75 -11.89
N ILE A 240 11.49 11.73 -10.77
CA ILE A 240 11.84 12.52 -9.58
C ILE A 240 13.23 12.13 -9.08
N SER A 241 13.54 10.83 -9.01
CA SER A 241 14.86 10.35 -8.56
C SER A 241 15.98 10.84 -9.48
N LEU A 242 15.77 10.84 -10.79
CA LEU A 242 16.73 11.35 -11.77
C LEU A 242 16.93 12.87 -11.67
N VAL A 243 15.85 13.63 -11.45
CA VAL A 243 15.91 15.08 -11.26
C VAL A 243 16.63 15.42 -9.95
N LEU A 244 16.30 14.75 -8.84
CA LEU A 244 16.97 14.93 -7.56
C LEU A 244 18.47 14.62 -7.69
N ARG A 245 18.83 13.54 -8.38
CA ARG A 245 20.22 13.20 -8.69
C ARG A 245 20.91 14.32 -9.47
N PHE A 246 20.30 14.84 -10.52
CA PHE A 246 20.86 15.93 -11.32
C PHE A 246 21.11 17.19 -10.48
N ILE A 247 20.15 17.57 -9.64
CA ILE A 247 20.26 18.72 -8.73
C ILE A 247 21.41 18.52 -7.74
N ILE A 248 21.48 17.35 -7.09
CA ILE A 248 22.53 17.03 -6.12
C ILE A 248 23.93 17.08 -6.77
N LEU A 249 24.08 16.49 -7.97
CA LEU A 249 25.35 16.52 -8.69
C LEU A 249 25.76 17.95 -9.05
N THR A 250 24.83 18.75 -9.55
CA THR A 250 25.08 20.15 -9.91
C THR A 250 25.55 20.97 -8.71
N ILE A 251 24.89 20.83 -7.56
CA ILE A 251 25.25 21.54 -6.32
C ILE A 251 26.65 21.13 -5.83
N LEU A 252 26.97 19.85 -5.87
CA LEU A 252 28.25 19.33 -5.37
C LEU A 252 29.42 19.66 -6.30
N GLU A 253 29.21 19.63 -7.62
CA GLU A 253 30.21 20.09 -8.59
C GLU A 253 30.50 21.58 -8.43
N HIS A 254 29.50 22.39 -8.11
CA HIS A 254 29.69 23.82 -7.87
C HIS A 254 30.47 24.11 -6.59
N ARG A 255 30.34 23.25 -5.57
CA ARG A 255 31.10 23.33 -4.30
C ARG A 255 32.55 22.90 -4.42
N ASN A 256 32.88 21.97 -5.32
CA ASN A 256 34.26 21.51 -5.51
C ASN A 256 35.09 22.42 -6.43
N LYS A 257 34.48 23.45 -7.02
CA LYS A 257 35.15 24.45 -7.87
C LYS A 257 35.60 25.71 -7.10
N HIS A 258 35.30 25.81 -5.81
CA HIS A 258 35.69 26.89 -4.90
C HIS A 258 36.46 26.30 -3.72
#